data_AF-A0A0N7FUV1-F1
#
_entry.id   AF-A0A0N7FUV1-F1
#
_cell.length_a   1.000
_cell.length_b   1.000
_cell.length_c   1.000
_cell.angle_alpha   90.00
_cell.angle_beta   90.00
_cell.angle_gamma   90.00
#
_symmetry.space_group_name_H-M   'P 1'
#
loop_
_entity.id
_entity.type
_entity.pdbx_description
1 polymer ?
#
loop_
_entity_poly.entity_id
_entity_poly.type
_entity_poly.pdbx_seq_one_letter_code
_entity_poly.pdbx_strand_id
1 'polypeptide(L)'
;MRRAFGFRRRWFRSHRTPGRIRLTGKQWTWLVVFAVVSVIVATGVGTPHEPPRVDARVVAAARARLAGLRVLDRRPPHDVDYDRNAFGPAWTDAADVRGGRNGCDTRNDILARDLAVTARTATESCPDAVAAGSLTSPYTGRPISFRRGRASAAVQIDHVVPLALAWDLGASAWPQPRRWAFANDPSNLVAVDADSNQTKSDYEPARWMPPLRAFHCQYAVAFISVLAAYGLPVDAPSRDTLDEALRRC
;
A
#
# COMPACT_ATOMS: atom_id res chain seq x y z
N MET A 1 57.18 -63.33 -21.75
CA MET A 1 57.94 -62.11 -22.12
C MET A 1 56.97 -60.96 -22.40
N ARG A 2 57.32 -59.73 -21.98
CA ARG A 2 56.67 -58.41 -22.21
C ARG A 2 55.53 -58.07 -21.21
N ARG A 3 55.85 -57.45 -20.07
CA ARG A 3 56.12 -56.01 -19.76
C ARG A 3 54.86 -55.13 -19.75
N ALA A 4 54.37 -54.86 -18.53
CA ALA A 4 53.40 -53.81 -18.22
C ALA A 4 54.10 -52.43 -18.17
N PHE A 5 53.57 -51.44 -18.88
CA PHE A 5 53.99 -50.03 -18.79
C PHE A 5 52.97 -49.25 -17.96
N GLY A 6 53.36 -48.83 -16.76
CA GLY A 6 52.60 -47.91 -15.92
C GLY A 6 52.92 -46.46 -16.28
N PHE A 7 51.91 -45.67 -16.65
CA PHE A 7 52.06 -44.24 -16.93
C PHE A 7 51.65 -43.43 -15.69
N ARG A 8 52.63 -42.97 -14.90
CA ARG A 8 52.39 -42.02 -13.79
C ARG A 8 52.28 -40.59 -14.35
N ARG A 9 51.08 -40.01 -14.33
CA ARG A 9 50.90 -38.56 -14.57
C ARG A 9 51.30 -37.77 -13.32
N ARG A 10 52.40 -37.02 -13.39
CA ARG A 10 52.76 -36.00 -12.37
C ARG A 10 51.93 -34.74 -12.60
N TRP A 11 51.09 -34.39 -11.63
CA TRP A 11 50.43 -33.09 -11.55
C TRP A 11 51.40 -32.08 -10.92
N PHE A 12 51.80 -31.05 -11.68
CA PHE A 12 52.48 -29.87 -11.12
C PHE A 12 51.42 -28.92 -10.55
N ARG A 13 51.35 -28.79 -9.22
CA ARG A 13 50.62 -27.71 -8.54
C ARG A 13 51.51 -26.47 -8.51
N SER A 14 51.24 -25.51 -9.38
CA SER A 14 51.79 -24.15 -9.28
C SER A 14 50.97 -23.37 -8.25
N HIS A 15 51.49 -23.23 -7.03
CA HIS A 15 50.95 -22.26 -6.07
C HIS A 15 51.54 -20.87 -6.40
N ARG A 16 50.83 -20.09 -7.20
CA ARG A 16 51.12 -18.64 -7.31
C ARG A 16 50.62 -17.97 -6.03
N THR A 17 51.52 -17.32 -5.29
CA THR A 17 51.17 -16.43 -4.20
C THR A 17 50.38 -15.23 -4.74
N PRO A 18 49.26 -14.82 -4.13
CA PRO A 18 48.54 -13.63 -4.56
C PRO A 18 49.41 -12.40 -4.31
N GLY A 19 49.78 -11.71 -5.38
CA GLY A 19 50.54 -10.46 -5.31
C GLY A 19 49.71 -9.38 -4.58
N ARG A 20 50.36 -8.62 -3.69
CA ARG A 20 49.73 -7.47 -3.05
C ARG A 20 49.48 -6.38 -4.11
N ILE A 21 48.21 -6.14 -4.42
CA ILE A 21 47.81 -5.05 -5.31
C ILE A 21 48.13 -3.73 -4.61
N ARG A 22 49.06 -2.94 -5.17
CA ARG A 22 49.31 -1.56 -4.72
C ARG A 22 48.48 -0.62 -5.57
N LEU A 23 47.41 -0.08 -4.99
CA LEU A 23 46.58 0.93 -5.63
C LEU A 23 47.29 2.30 -5.56
N THR A 24 47.33 3.00 -6.69
CA THR A 24 47.78 4.40 -6.75
C THR A 24 46.77 5.33 -6.05
N GLY A 25 47.20 6.54 -5.69
CA GLY A 25 46.32 7.53 -5.04
C GLY A 25 45.02 7.79 -5.82
N LYS A 26 45.09 7.84 -7.16
CA LYS A 26 43.92 7.99 -8.05
C LYS A 26 42.99 6.77 -8.03
N GLN A 27 43.54 5.55 -7.97
CA GLN A 27 42.74 4.32 -7.92
C GLN A 27 42.01 4.18 -6.59
N TRP A 28 42.62 4.62 -5.49
CA TRP A 28 41.93 4.73 -4.20
C TRP A 28 40.77 5.73 -4.25
N THR A 29 40.94 6.88 -4.91
CA THR A 29 39.85 7.85 -5.06
C THR A 29 38.68 7.25 -5.84
N TRP A 30 38.95 6.57 -6.95
CA TRP A 30 37.91 5.92 -7.75
C TRP A 30 37.18 4.81 -6.99
N LEU A 31 37.88 4.00 -6.20
CA LEU A 31 37.26 2.97 -5.37
C LEU A 31 36.35 3.55 -4.29
N VAL A 32 36.78 4.64 -3.64
CA VAL A 32 35.95 5.34 -2.64
C VAL A 32 34.72 5.95 -3.30
N VAL A 33 34.87 6.63 -4.44
CA VAL A 33 33.74 7.18 -5.18
C VAL A 33 32.77 6.08 -5.61
N PHE A 34 33.27 4.97 -6.16
CA PHE A 34 32.43 3.85 -6.55
C PHE A 34 31.70 3.22 -5.35
N ALA A 35 32.38 3.07 -4.20
CA ALA A 35 31.76 2.54 -2.99
C ALA A 35 30.69 3.49 -2.44
N VAL A 36 30.95 4.79 -2.41
CA VAL A 36 29.98 5.81 -1.97
C VAL A 36 28.77 5.86 -2.91
N VAL A 37 28.99 5.89 -4.23
CA VAL A 37 27.90 5.86 -5.22
C VAL A 37 27.12 4.55 -5.11
N SER A 38 27.79 3.42 -4.92
CA SER A 38 27.12 2.12 -4.72
C SER A 38 26.29 2.10 -3.44
N VAL A 39 26.77 2.72 -2.35
CA VAL A 39 26.00 2.88 -1.11
C VAL A 39 24.81 3.81 -1.31
N ILE A 40 24.95 4.93 -2.04
CA ILE A 40 23.84 5.84 -2.33
C ILE A 40 22.78 5.16 -3.20
N VAL A 41 23.19 4.41 -4.23
CA VAL A 41 22.30 3.65 -5.10
C VAL A 41 21.64 2.49 -4.34
N ALA A 42 22.38 1.77 -3.49
CA ALA A 42 21.83 0.67 -2.69
C ALA A 42 20.93 1.13 -1.54
N THR A 43 21.16 2.31 -0.97
CA THR A 43 20.31 2.90 0.08
C THR A 43 19.11 3.64 -0.49
N GLY A 44 19.05 3.86 -1.80
CA GLY A 44 17.88 4.44 -2.46
C GLY A 44 17.48 5.77 -1.84
N VAL A 45 18.44 6.69 -1.63
CA VAL A 45 18.18 8.05 -1.15
C VAL A 45 17.46 8.85 -2.25
N GLY A 46 16.21 8.49 -2.52
CA GLY A 46 15.24 9.38 -3.14
C GLY A 46 14.78 10.40 -2.09
N THR A 47 14.51 11.62 -2.53
CA THR A 47 13.77 12.57 -1.69
C THR A 47 12.48 11.89 -1.21
N PRO A 48 12.12 11.97 0.09
CA PRO A 48 10.84 11.47 0.57
C PRO A 48 9.75 12.02 -0.35
N HIS A 49 8.95 11.12 -0.94
CA HIS A 49 7.84 11.56 -1.76
C HIS A 49 6.81 12.21 -0.83
N GLU A 50 6.71 13.53 -0.91
CA GLU A 50 5.69 14.26 -0.18
C GLU A 50 4.36 14.11 -0.94
N PRO A 51 3.31 13.56 -0.31
CA PRO A 51 2.01 13.46 -0.95
C PRO A 51 1.50 14.87 -1.31
N PRO A 52 0.70 15.00 -2.38
CA PRO A 52 0.18 16.29 -2.82
C PRO A 52 -0.62 16.95 -1.68
N ARG A 53 -0.40 18.26 -1.48
CA ARG A 53 -1.12 19.03 -0.45
C ARG A 53 -2.62 18.98 -0.71
N VAL A 54 -3.39 18.80 0.35
CA VAL A 54 -4.86 18.83 0.27
C VAL A 54 -5.34 20.27 0.17
N ASP A 55 -6.29 20.54 -0.72
CA ASP A 55 -6.90 21.86 -0.87
C ASP A 55 -7.59 22.29 0.44
N ALA A 56 -7.38 23.55 0.85
CA ALA A 56 -7.91 24.09 2.10
C ALA A 56 -9.45 24.01 2.19
N ARG A 57 -10.17 24.10 1.07
CA ARG A 57 -11.64 23.93 1.02
C ARG A 57 -12.04 22.49 1.32
N VAL A 58 -11.26 21.52 0.85
CA VAL A 58 -11.48 20.10 1.15
C VAL A 58 -11.26 19.83 2.63
N VAL A 59 -10.19 20.39 3.22
CA VAL A 59 -9.93 20.31 4.66
C VAL A 59 -11.07 20.95 5.46
N ALA A 60 -11.52 22.13 5.08
CA ALA A 60 -12.65 22.81 5.74
C ALA A 60 -13.94 21.98 5.68
N ALA A 61 -14.24 21.38 4.52
CA ALA A 61 -15.40 20.50 4.36
C ALA A 61 -15.27 19.21 5.19
N ALA A 62 -14.06 18.66 5.35
CA ALA A 62 -13.82 17.52 6.22
C ALA A 62 -14.02 17.88 7.70
N ARG A 63 -13.54 19.05 8.16
CA ARG A 63 -13.81 19.54 9.54
C ARG A 63 -15.30 19.69 9.80
N ALA A 64 -16.04 20.29 8.86
CA ALA A 64 -17.49 20.43 8.97
C ALA A 64 -18.21 19.06 9.05
N ARG A 65 -17.78 18.09 8.24
CA ARG A 65 -18.30 16.71 8.30
C ARG A 65 -17.99 16.05 9.65
N LEU A 66 -16.74 16.14 10.13
CA LEU A 66 -16.33 15.58 11.42
C LEU A 66 -17.17 16.13 12.57
N ALA A 67 -17.46 17.43 12.57
CA ALA A 67 -18.32 18.07 13.56
C ALA A 67 -19.77 17.56 13.53
N GLY A 68 -20.24 17.09 12.36
CA GLY A 68 -21.58 16.54 12.18
C GLY A 68 -21.71 15.03 12.38
N LEU A 69 -20.60 14.29 12.54
CA LEU A 69 -20.67 12.85 12.78
C LEU A 69 -21.23 12.56 14.18
N ARG A 70 -22.08 11.52 14.27
CA ARG A 70 -22.45 10.94 15.56
C ARG A 70 -21.20 10.39 16.24
N VAL A 71 -20.99 10.76 17.51
CA VAL A 71 -19.84 10.30 18.29
C VAL A 71 -20.27 9.22 19.28
N LEU A 72 -19.52 8.12 19.30
CA LEU A 72 -19.59 7.09 20.33
C LEU A 72 -18.47 7.33 21.36
N ASP A 73 -18.66 6.91 22.60
CA ASP A 73 -17.59 7.01 23.61
C ASP A 73 -16.34 6.23 23.18
N ARG A 74 -16.53 5.03 22.61
CA ARG A 74 -15.49 4.15 22.05
C ARG A 74 -16.05 3.33 20.89
N ARG A 75 -15.18 2.73 20.08
CA ARG A 75 -15.56 1.68 19.14
C ARG A 75 -16.28 0.56 19.90
N PRO A 76 -17.44 0.06 19.41
CA PRO A 76 -18.05 -1.14 19.97
C PRO A 76 -17.08 -2.33 19.98
N PRO A 77 -17.24 -3.30 20.89
CA PRO A 77 -16.47 -4.54 20.82
C PRO A 77 -16.62 -5.19 19.45
N HIS A 78 -15.56 -5.88 19.01
CA HIS A 78 -15.58 -6.57 17.73
C HIS A 78 -16.74 -7.58 17.69
N ASP A 79 -17.60 -7.45 16.68
CA ASP A 79 -18.74 -8.32 16.49
C ASP A 79 -18.28 -9.71 16.04
N VAL A 80 -18.64 -10.73 16.81
CA VAL A 80 -18.30 -12.14 16.51
C VAL A 80 -19.04 -12.66 15.28
N ASP A 81 -20.15 -12.01 14.89
CA ASP A 81 -20.93 -12.34 13.70
C ASP A 81 -20.43 -11.61 12.43
N TYR A 82 -19.28 -10.93 12.51
CA TYR A 82 -18.67 -10.31 11.35
C TYR A 82 -18.40 -11.34 10.23
N ASP A 83 -19.06 -11.14 9.10
CA ASP A 83 -18.82 -11.90 7.87
C ASP A 83 -18.36 -10.97 6.75
N ARG A 84 -17.10 -11.14 6.32
CA ARG A 84 -16.53 -10.39 5.19
C ARG A 84 -17.31 -10.62 3.90
N ASN A 85 -17.88 -11.81 3.70
CA ASN A 85 -18.61 -12.15 2.48
C ASN A 85 -19.94 -11.40 2.38
N ALA A 86 -20.47 -10.86 3.48
CA ALA A 86 -21.64 -9.99 3.48
C ALA A 86 -21.42 -8.68 2.69
N PHE A 87 -20.16 -8.31 2.44
CA PHE A 87 -19.75 -7.19 1.57
C PHE A 87 -19.65 -7.57 0.08
N GLY A 88 -19.94 -8.82 -0.27
CA GLY A 88 -20.00 -9.31 -1.63
C GLY A 88 -18.70 -9.93 -2.13
N PRO A 89 -18.69 -10.39 -3.40
CA PRO A 89 -17.49 -10.91 -4.03
C PRO A 89 -16.39 -9.84 -4.01
N ALA A 90 -15.18 -10.26 -3.64
CA ALA A 90 -14.06 -9.34 -3.54
C ALA A 90 -13.83 -8.61 -4.87
N TRP A 91 -13.81 -7.27 -4.81
CA TRP A 91 -13.53 -6.39 -5.94
C TRP A 91 -14.56 -6.44 -7.08
N THR A 92 -15.80 -6.84 -6.80
CA THR A 92 -16.82 -6.98 -7.84
C THR A 92 -17.02 -5.69 -8.66
N ASP A 93 -17.15 -5.83 -9.98
CA ASP A 93 -17.59 -4.76 -10.88
C ASP A 93 -19.12 -4.55 -10.84
N ALA A 94 -19.86 -5.35 -10.07
CA ALA A 94 -21.31 -5.26 -9.99
C ALA A 94 -21.82 -4.20 -9.00
N ALA A 95 -20.94 -3.60 -8.20
CA ALA A 95 -21.32 -2.57 -7.22
C ALA A 95 -21.76 -1.28 -7.93
N ASP A 96 -22.82 -0.65 -7.41
CA ASP A 96 -23.32 0.63 -7.92
C ASP A 96 -22.55 1.79 -7.28
N VAL A 97 -21.33 2.01 -7.76
CA VAL A 97 -20.40 3.04 -7.29
C VAL A 97 -19.74 3.73 -8.47
N ARG A 98 -19.16 4.91 -8.25
CA ARG A 98 -18.38 5.58 -9.29
C ARG A 98 -17.25 4.67 -9.74
N GLY A 99 -17.20 4.37 -11.03
CA GLY A 99 -16.19 3.48 -11.60
C GLY A 99 -16.58 2.01 -11.62
N GLY A 100 -17.69 1.61 -10.99
CA GLY A 100 -18.24 0.26 -11.18
C GLY A 100 -18.97 0.10 -12.51
N ARG A 101 -19.26 -1.16 -12.86
CA ARG A 101 -19.92 -1.62 -14.09
C ARG A 101 -19.21 -1.15 -15.36
N ASN A 102 -17.88 -1.08 -15.31
CA ASN A 102 -17.06 -0.57 -16.40
C ASN A 102 -16.36 -1.70 -17.20
N GLY A 103 -16.54 -2.96 -16.79
CA GLY A 103 -15.90 -4.13 -17.38
C GLY A 103 -14.57 -4.52 -16.73
N CYS A 104 -14.14 -3.80 -15.69
CA CYS A 104 -12.95 -4.08 -14.88
C CYS A 104 -13.35 -4.25 -13.41
N ASP A 105 -12.76 -5.25 -12.74
CA ASP A 105 -12.91 -5.37 -11.29
C ASP A 105 -12.35 -4.14 -10.56
N THR A 106 -12.92 -3.86 -9.39
CA THR A 106 -12.58 -2.66 -8.61
C THR A 106 -11.09 -2.62 -8.28
N ARG A 107 -10.44 -3.77 -8.08
CA ARG A 107 -9.00 -3.80 -7.80
C ARG A 107 -8.20 -3.24 -8.97
N ASN A 108 -8.53 -3.61 -10.20
CA ASN A 108 -7.88 -3.09 -11.39
C ASN A 108 -8.12 -1.60 -11.57
N ASP A 109 -9.32 -1.11 -11.25
CA ASP A 109 -9.61 0.33 -11.29
C ASP A 109 -8.74 1.12 -10.31
N ILE A 110 -8.61 0.64 -9.06
CA ILE A 110 -7.76 1.30 -8.06
C ILE A 110 -6.29 1.21 -8.44
N LEU A 111 -5.83 0.05 -8.97
CA LEU A 111 -4.47 -0.07 -9.46
C LEU A 111 -4.20 0.92 -10.61
N ALA A 112 -5.13 1.05 -11.56
CA ALA A 112 -4.98 1.97 -12.69
C ALA A 112 -5.00 3.43 -12.24
N ARG A 113 -5.75 3.75 -11.19
CA ARG A 113 -5.81 5.10 -10.59
C ARG A 113 -4.53 5.47 -9.84
N ASP A 114 -4.00 4.55 -9.04
CA ASP A 114 -2.98 4.87 -8.03
C ASP A 114 -1.54 4.58 -8.47
N LEU A 115 -1.34 3.69 -9.45
CA LEU A 115 0.00 3.37 -9.93
C LEU A 115 0.41 4.28 -11.09
N ALA A 116 1.71 4.57 -11.17
CA ALA A 116 2.33 4.97 -12.43
C ALA A 116 2.42 3.72 -13.32
N VAL A 117 1.38 3.48 -14.11
CA VAL A 117 1.24 2.30 -14.98
C VAL A 117 2.25 2.34 -16.11
N THR A 118 2.96 1.23 -16.33
CA THR A 118 3.96 1.08 -17.41
C THR A 118 3.61 -0.03 -18.39
N ALA A 119 2.72 -0.95 -18.04
CA ALA A 119 2.22 -1.97 -18.94
C ALA A 119 0.80 -2.42 -18.55
N ARG A 120 0.03 -2.82 -19.57
CA ARG A 120 -1.34 -3.34 -19.44
C ARG A 120 -1.48 -4.72 -20.08
N THR A 121 -2.51 -5.45 -19.69
CA THR A 121 -2.84 -6.80 -20.19
C THR A 121 -4.33 -7.05 -20.09
N ALA A 122 -4.86 -8.00 -20.85
CA ALA A 122 -6.20 -8.50 -20.61
C ALA A 122 -6.20 -9.56 -19.50
N THR A 123 -7.29 -9.58 -18.73
CA THR A 123 -7.66 -10.63 -17.77
C THR A 123 -9.15 -10.94 -17.92
N GLU A 124 -9.62 -12.04 -17.36
CA GLU A 124 -11.05 -12.41 -17.41
C GLU A 124 -11.97 -11.34 -16.80
N SER A 125 -11.50 -10.65 -15.76
CA SER A 125 -12.26 -9.64 -15.02
C SER A 125 -11.96 -8.19 -15.43
N CYS A 126 -11.09 -7.96 -16.42
CA CYS A 126 -10.73 -6.63 -16.91
C CYS A 126 -9.93 -6.71 -18.22
N PRO A 127 -10.43 -6.18 -19.35
CA PRO A 127 -9.73 -6.21 -20.64
C PRO A 127 -8.48 -5.32 -20.69
N ASP A 128 -8.40 -4.31 -19.81
CA ASP A 128 -7.28 -3.35 -19.74
C ASP A 128 -6.63 -3.31 -18.34
N ALA A 129 -6.38 -4.49 -17.78
CA ALA A 129 -5.82 -4.68 -16.46
C ALA A 129 -4.38 -4.18 -16.36
N VAL A 130 -3.99 -3.65 -15.18
CA VAL A 130 -2.60 -3.26 -14.93
C VAL A 130 -1.72 -4.52 -14.91
N ALA A 131 -0.72 -4.57 -15.79
CA ALA A 131 0.27 -5.65 -15.85
C ALA A 131 1.54 -5.28 -15.07
N ALA A 132 1.97 -4.01 -15.15
CA ALA A 132 3.11 -3.50 -14.40
C ALA A 132 3.00 -1.99 -14.17
N GLY A 133 3.67 -1.52 -13.13
CA GLY A 133 3.77 -0.11 -12.79
C GLY A 133 4.61 0.10 -11.53
N SER A 134 4.64 1.32 -11.03
CA SER A 134 5.23 1.64 -9.73
C SER A 134 4.22 2.36 -8.85
N LEU A 135 4.20 1.99 -7.57
CA LEU A 135 3.47 2.66 -6.50
C LEU A 135 4.49 3.31 -5.56
N THR A 136 4.29 4.56 -5.18
CA THR A 136 4.89 5.09 -3.97
C THR A 136 3.84 4.97 -2.87
N SER A 137 4.03 4.04 -1.93
CA SER A 137 2.99 3.73 -0.94
C SER A 137 2.63 4.98 -0.15
N PRO A 138 1.37 5.42 -0.14
CA PRO A 138 0.97 6.61 0.61
C PRO A 138 1.12 6.40 2.12
N TYR A 139 1.13 5.16 2.60
CA TYR A 139 1.25 4.87 4.03
C TYR A 139 2.68 4.94 4.56
N THR A 140 3.68 4.65 3.71
CA THR A 140 5.07 4.54 4.15
C THR A 140 6.04 5.41 3.36
N GLY A 141 5.61 5.99 2.23
CA GLY A 141 6.45 6.71 1.28
C GLY A 141 7.41 5.81 0.49
N ARG A 142 7.32 4.48 0.67
CA ARG A 142 8.25 3.53 0.04
C ARG A 142 7.86 3.26 -1.41
N PRO A 143 8.80 3.28 -2.35
CA PRO A 143 8.55 2.88 -3.73
C PRO A 143 8.41 1.35 -3.82
N ILE A 144 7.45 0.89 -4.63
CA ILE A 144 7.15 -0.52 -4.88
C ILE A 144 6.95 -0.71 -6.37
N SER A 145 7.68 -1.67 -6.93
CA SER A 145 7.43 -2.13 -8.30
C SER A 145 6.29 -3.14 -8.29
N PHE A 146 5.20 -2.83 -8.97
CA PHE A 146 4.11 -3.76 -9.19
C PHE A 146 4.34 -4.53 -10.49
N ARG A 147 4.23 -5.86 -10.42
CA ARG A 147 4.05 -6.73 -11.59
C ARG A 147 2.97 -7.76 -11.29
N ARG A 148 2.08 -7.96 -12.25
CA ARG A 148 1.06 -9.01 -12.20
C ARG A 148 1.75 -10.39 -12.12
N GLY A 149 1.31 -11.23 -11.18
CA GLY A 149 1.89 -12.54 -10.89
C GLY A 149 2.26 -12.71 -9.42
N ARG A 150 3.32 -13.49 -9.12
CA ARG A 150 3.69 -13.83 -7.73
C ARG A 150 3.95 -12.62 -6.84
N ALA A 151 4.53 -11.55 -7.39
CA ALA A 151 4.85 -10.33 -6.65
C ALA A 151 3.67 -9.36 -6.49
N SER A 152 2.50 -9.65 -7.07
CA SER A 152 1.33 -8.76 -6.99
C SER A 152 0.84 -8.52 -5.57
N ALA A 153 1.11 -9.45 -4.65
CA ALA A 153 0.74 -9.34 -3.25
C ALA A 153 1.51 -8.24 -2.51
N ALA A 154 2.61 -7.71 -3.07
CA ALA A 154 3.34 -6.59 -2.47
C ALA A 154 2.54 -5.27 -2.49
N VAL A 155 1.60 -5.13 -3.44
CA VAL A 155 0.64 -4.03 -3.48
C VAL A 155 -0.75 -4.56 -3.14
N GLN A 156 -1.35 -3.99 -2.10
CA GLN A 156 -2.70 -4.30 -1.66
C GLN A 156 -3.61 -3.11 -1.93
N ILE A 157 -4.92 -3.39 -2.08
CA ILE A 157 -5.93 -2.35 -2.04
C ILE A 157 -6.51 -2.37 -0.63
N ASP A 158 -6.27 -1.30 0.12
CA ASP A 158 -6.79 -1.13 1.47
C ASP A 158 -8.13 -0.39 1.46
N HIS A 159 -8.98 -0.74 2.43
CA HIS A 159 -10.17 0.01 2.80
C HIS A 159 -9.79 1.04 3.86
N VAL A 160 -9.77 2.33 3.53
CA VAL A 160 -9.43 3.43 4.45
C VAL A 160 -10.24 3.32 5.75
N VAL A 161 -11.55 3.11 5.63
CA VAL A 161 -12.41 2.61 6.70
C VAL A 161 -12.55 1.08 6.55
N PRO A 162 -11.94 0.26 7.42
CA PRO A 162 -11.97 -1.19 7.31
C PRO A 162 -13.39 -1.77 7.31
N LEU A 163 -13.59 -2.89 6.61
CA LEU A 163 -14.90 -3.57 6.55
C LEU A 163 -15.39 -4.03 7.92
N ALA A 164 -14.50 -4.62 8.74
CA ALA A 164 -14.83 -5.07 10.10
C ALA A 164 -15.14 -3.88 11.03
N LEU A 165 -14.38 -2.78 10.93
CA LEU A 165 -14.69 -1.57 11.67
C LEU A 165 -16.07 -1.02 11.28
N ALA A 166 -16.36 -0.94 9.98
CA ALA A 166 -17.67 -0.50 9.51
C ALA A 166 -18.80 -1.40 10.02
N TRP A 167 -18.56 -2.71 10.08
CA TRP A 167 -19.51 -3.69 10.65
C TRP A 167 -19.83 -3.36 12.11
N ASP A 168 -18.81 -3.22 12.96
CA ASP A 168 -18.96 -2.87 14.38
C ASP A 168 -19.68 -1.52 14.56
N LEU A 169 -19.48 -0.58 13.63
CA LEU A 169 -20.10 0.75 13.67
C LEU A 169 -21.52 0.79 13.09
N GLY A 170 -22.06 -0.33 12.59
CA GLY A 170 -23.45 -0.49 12.18
C GLY A 170 -23.69 -0.95 10.75
N ALA A 171 -22.64 -1.25 9.96
CA ALA A 171 -22.80 -1.80 8.62
C ALA A 171 -23.39 -3.22 8.61
N SER A 172 -23.36 -3.93 9.74
CA SER A 172 -24.03 -5.22 9.95
C SER A 172 -25.53 -5.16 9.62
N ALA A 173 -26.18 -4.03 9.94
CA ALA A 173 -27.60 -3.80 9.70
C ALA A 173 -27.93 -3.29 8.28
N TRP A 174 -26.93 -3.05 7.43
CA TRP A 174 -27.17 -2.52 6.09
C TRP A 174 -27.76 -3.57 5.14
N PRO A 175 -28.61 -3.13 4.19
CA PRO A 175 -28.98 -3.99 3.09
C PRO A 175 -27.75 -4.32 2.24
N GLN A 176 -27.75 -5.51 1.63
CA GLN A 176 -26.63 -6.04 0.85
C GLN A 176 -26.06 -5.06 -0.20
N PRO A 177 -26.87 -4.36 -1.03
CA PRO A 177 -26.33 -3.43 -2.03
C PRO A 177 -25.49 -2.31 -1.42
N ARG A 178 -25.83 -1.84 -0.22
CA ARG A 178 -25.08 -0.78 0.47
C ARG A 178 -23.74 -1.28 1.01
N ARG A 179 -23.67 -2.52 1.51
CA ARG A 179 -22.39 -3.16 1.88
C ARG A 179 -21.50 -3.33 0.66
N TRP A 180 -22.07 -3.77 -0.46
CA TRP A 180 -21.32 -3.94 -1.71
C TRP A 180 -20.78 -2.61 -2.23
N ALA A 181 -21.59 -1.55 -2.17
CA ALA A 181 -21.13 -0.20 -2.50
C ALA A 181 -19.96 0.22 -1.60
N PHE A 182 -20.10 0.10 -0.28
CA PHE A 182 -19.05 0.47 0.68
C PHE A 182 -17.71 -0.25 0.42
N ALA A 183 -17.76 -1.53 0.09
CA ALA A 183 -16.56 -2.33 -0.15
C ALA A 183 -15.87 -2.05 -1.49
N ASN A 184 -16.57 -1.43 -2.45
CA ASN A 184 -16.04 -1.17 -3.79
C ASN A 184 -15.96 0.33 -4.13
N ASP A 185 -16.37 1.21 -3.20
CA ASP A 185 -16.31 2.66 -3.39
C ASP A 185 -14.87 3.16 -3.48
N PRO A 186 -14.43 3.76 -4.61
CA PRO A 186 -13.07 4.23 -4.73
C PRO A 186 -12.67 5.30 -3.72
N SER A 187 -13.61 6.02 -3.11
CA SER A 187 -13.30 6.98 -2.03
C SER A 187 -12.87 6.31 -0.73
N ASN A 188 -13.24 5.03 -0.55
CA ASN A 188 -12.81 4.19 0.57
C ASN A 188 -11.60 3.31 0.23
N LEU A 189 -11.07 3.37 -1.00
CA LEU A 189 -10.03 2.44 -1.46
C LEU A 189 -8.73 3.16 -1.81
N VAL A 190 -7.60 2.56 -1.48
CA VAL A 190 -6.26 3.07 -1.81
C VAL A 190 -5.25 1.94 -2.01
N ALA A 191 -4.42 2.05 -3.04
CA ALA A 191 -3.30 1.13 -3.24
C ALA A 191 -2.17 1.43 -2.25
N VAL A 192 -1.71 0.42 -1.51
CA VAL A 192 -0.72 0.53 -0.44
C VAL A 192 0.25 -0.64 -0.43
N ASP A 193 1.34 -0.51 0.32
CA ASP A 193 2.23 -1.62 0.62
C ASP A 193 1.56 -2.66 1.53
N ALA A 194 1.89 -3.93 1.31
CA ALA A 194 1.26 -5.04 2.03
C ALA A 194 1.50 -5.02 3.54
N ASP A 195 2.70 -4.62 3.99
CA ASP A 195 3.10 -4.68 5.40
C ASP A 195 2.34 -3.66 6.25
N SER A 196 2.19 -2.43 5.76
CA SER A 196 1.41 -1.39 6.43
C SER A 196 -0.07 -1.75 6.49
N ASN A 197 -0.63 -2.33 5.42
CA ASN A 197 -2.02 -2.80 5.42
C ASN A 197 -2.26 -3.94 6.43
N GLN A 198 -1.33 -4.89 6.52
CA GLN A 198 -1.39 -5.95 7.52
C GLN A 198 -1.28 -5.41 8.95
N THR A 199 -0.42 -4.42 9.17
CA THR A 199 -0.25 -3.77 10.48
C THR A 199 -1.50 -2.97 10.86
N LYS A 200 -2.16 -2.34 9.89
CA LYS A 200 -3.42 -1.61 10.07
C LYS A 200 -4.55 -2.52 10.52
N SER A 201 -4.66 -3.72 9.94
CA SER A 201 -5.78 -4.64 10.21
C SER A 201 -7.13 -3.91 10.02
N ASP A 202 -7.99 -4.00 11.02
CA ASP A 202 -9.29 -3.35 11.14
C ASP A 202 -9.27 -2.18 12.14
N TYR A 203 -8.09 -1.65 12.49
CA TYR A 203 -7.98 -0.60 13.49
C TYR A 203 -8.55 0.74 13.03
N GLU A 204 -9.23 1.39 13.96
CA GLU A 204 -9.66 2.78 13.88
C GLU A 204 -8.50 3.78 14.07
N PRO A 205 -8.64 5.06 13.66
CA PRO A 205 -7.59 6.07 13.73
C PRO A 205 -6.90 6.22 15.08
N ALA A 206 -7.62 6.06 16.20
CA ALA A 206 -7.04 6.13 17.53
C ALA A 206 -5.97 5.06 17.80
N ARG A 207 -6.06 3.92 17.11
CA ARG A 207 -5.17 2.76 17.29
C ARG A 207 -4.14 2.66 16.19
N TRP A 208 -4.46 3.14 14.99
CA TRP A 208 -3.55 3.11 13.86
C TRP A 208 -3.75 4.33 12.95
N MET A 209 -2.64 4.97 12.60
CA MET A 209 -2.56 5.97 11.53
C MET A 209 -1.38 5.61 10.62
N PRO A 210 -1.39 6.02 9.34
CA PRO A 210 -0.29 5.75 8.42
C PRO A 210 1.07 6.15 9.02
N PRO A 211 2.13 5.32 8.94
CA PRO A 211 3.45 5.67 9.45
C PRO A 211 4.02 6.97 8.85
N LEU A 212 3.74 7.23 7.56
CA LEU A 212 4.10 8.47 6.90
C LEU A 212 3.19 9.62 7.35
N ARG A 213 3.70 10.45 8.26
CA ARG A 213 2.98 11.62 8.80
C ARG A 213 2.49 12.61 7.74
N ALA A 214 3.23 12.76 6.65
CA ALA A 214 2.84 13.66 5.56
C ALA A 214 1.53 13.25 4.89
N PHE A 215 1.09 11.99 5.03
CA PHE A 215 -0.17 11.48 4.50
C PHE A 215 -1.36 11.58 5.48
N HIS A 216 -1.13 12.05 6.72
CA HIS A 216 -2.18 12.08 7.76
C HIS A 216 -3.37 12.96 7.37
N CYS A 217 -3.12 14.08 6.70
CA CYS A 217 -4.18 14.99 6.25
C CYS A 217 -5.12 14.31 5.24
N GLN A 218 -4.55 13.69 4.20
CA GLN A 218 -5.27 12.97 3.15
C GLN A 218 -6.05 11.79 3.75
N TYR A 219 -5.41 11.02 4.63
CA TYR A 219 -6.04 9.89 5.31
C TYR A 219 -7.25 10.34 6.15
N ALA A 220 -7.08 11.41 6.96
CA ALA A 220 -8.17 11.92 7.78
C ALA A 220 -9.35 12.43 6.95
N VAL A 221 -9.07 13.17 5.87
CA VAL A 221 -10.10 13.64 4.93
C VAL A 221 -10.86 12.48 4.31
N ALA A 222 -10.17 11.44 3.83
CA ALA A 222 -10.79 10.27 3.23
C ALA A 222 -11.65 9.52 4.25
N PHE A 223 -11.09 9.22 5.43
CA PHE A 223 -11.77 8.50 6.50
C PHE A 223 -13.07 9.20 6.91
N ILE A 224 -13.00 10.51 7.18
CA ILE A 224 -14.18 11.33 7.55
C ILE A 224 -15.21 11.37 6.44
N SER A 225 -14.76 11.53 5.19
CA SER A 225 -15.66 11.61 4.03
C SER A 225 -16.43 10.30 3.84
N VAL A 226 -15.77 9.16 4.02
CA VAL A 226 -16.40 7.84 3.97
C VAL A 226 -17.39 7.65 5.12
N LEU A 227 -16.99 7.96 6.37
CA LEU A 227 -17.93 7.87 7.49
C LEU A 227 -19.19 8.70 7.26
N ALA A 228 -19.02 9.95 6.81
CA ALA A 228 -20.13 10.86 6.53
C ALA A 228 -21.02 10.36 5.38
N ALA A 229 -20.41 9.90 4.27
CA ALA A 229 -21.16 9.39 3.11
C ALA A 229 -22.00 8.17 3.45
N TYR A 230 -21.51 7.31 4.34
CA TYR A 230 -22.19 6.08 4.74
C TYR A 230 -22.96 6.19 6.06
N GLY A 231 -23.01 7.36 6.68
CA GLY A 231 -23.73 7.58 7.95
C GLY A 231 -23.19 6.75 9.11
N LEU A 232 -21.90 6.40 9.08
CA LEU A 232 -21.24 5.69 10.18
C LEU A 232 -20.84 6.68 11.27
N PRO A 233 -20.97 6.31 12.56
CA PRO A 233 -20.44 7.11 13.65
C PRO A 233 -18.91 7.05 13.70
N VAL A 234 -18.32 7.90 14.54
CA VAL A 234 -16.89 7.87 14.90
C VAL A 234 -16.77 7.70 16.42
N ASP A 235 -15.77 6.98 16.90
CA ASP A 235 -15.48 6.95 18.33
C ASP A 235 -14.72 8.21 18.78
N ALA A 236 -14.88 8.62 20.04
CA ALA A 236 -14.29 9.86 20.56
C ALA A 236 -12.75 9.91 20.43
N PRO A 237 -11.98 8.86 20.79
CA PRO A 237 -10.53 8.84 20.57
C PRO A 237 -10.12 9.01 19.09
N SER A 238 -10.83 8.36 18.16
CA SER A 238 -10.54 8.50 16.73
C SER A 238 -10.94 9.87 16.20
N ARG A 239 -12.03 10.46 16.70
CA ARG A 239 -12.42 11.84 16.38
C ARG A 239 -11.30 12.82 16.75
N ASP A 240 -10.71 12.69 17.94
CA ASP A 240 -9.61 13.56 18.38
C ASP A 240 -8.37 13.37 17.50
N THR A 241 -8.06 12.12 17.13
CA THR A 241 -6.93 11.80 16.24
C THR A 241 -7.12 12.39 14.84
N LEU A 242 -8.33 12.28 14.29
CA LEU A 242 -8.70 12.84 12.99
C LEU A 242 -8.69 14.38 13.02
N ASP A 243 -9.20 15.01 14.07
CA ASP A 243 -9.16 16.47 14.22
C ASP A 243 -7.72 16.99 14.29
N GLU A 244 -6.86 16.34 15.07
CA GLU A 244 -5.44 16.69 15.15
C GLU A 244 -4.75 16.56 13.79
N ALA A 245 -5.03 15.48 13.04
CA ALA A 245 -4.52 15.32 11.69
C ALA A 245 -4.99 16.44 10.75
N LEU A 246 -6.26 16.85 10.84
CA LEU A 246 -6.79 17.96 10.06
C LEU A 246 -6.21 19.32 10.45
N ARG A 247 -5.80 19.54 11.71
CA ARG A 247 -5.15 20.77 12.17
C ARG A 247 -3.70 20.92 11.68
N ARG A 248 -3.09 19.82 11.25
CA ARG A 248 -1.72 19.76 10.69
C ARG A 248 -1.68 19.72 9.16
N CYS A 249 -2.84 19.79 8.52
CA CYS A 249 -2.96 20.31 7.16
C CYS A 249 -2.68 21.83 7.19
#